data_AF-A0A3C2EBC5-F1
#
_entry.id   AF-A0A3C2EBC5-F1
#
_cell.length_a   1.000
_cell.length_b   1.000
_cell.length_c   1.000
_cell.angle_alpha   90.00
_cell.angle_beta   90.00
_cell.angle_gamma   90.00
#
_symmetry.space_group_name_H-M   'P 1'
#
loop_
_entity.id
_entity.type
_entity.pdbx_description
1 polymer ?
#
loop_
_entity_poly.entity_id
_entity_poly.type
_entity_poly.pdbx_seq_one_letter_code
_entity_poly.pdbx_strand_id
1 'polypeptide(L)'
;MLKNQNPGRTIMISMNFILKSLGVLFILLTLFAYTRKEDIVSAYNNLTTLKQVITTVPLEAQYTLGGEVISMDQFDLRERMERELLINAYHHATTIQHIKLANRYFPTIEKILKENNVPEDFKYLAVAESSLRNSTSSAGAKGIWQFMSNTFKEMNYEISDDVDERYHLEKSTQAACDYLNRLYKRFGSWVSVAAAYNTGPTSYAKYLKEQNAENYFDVNVSDETMRYPFRILAIKTIMENPEKFGYHIPEEDKYRPLDDYQLIEVDSTIANLADFAKGEGISYRTLKIYNPWLRSSTLKVNKDARYELKVPVLESESK
;
A
#
# COMPACT_ATOMS: atom_id res chain seq x y z
N MET A 1 42.34 -49.14 -72.34
CA MET A 1 41.79 -49.94 -71.23
C MET A 1 40.99 -49.03 -70.32
N LEU A 2 39.66 -48.96 -70.53
CA LEU A 2 38.73 -48.21 -69.70
C LEU A 2 38.53 -48.97 -68.39
N LYS A 3 38.92 -48.36 -67.26
CA LYS A 3 38.68 -48.92 -65.93
C LYS A 3 37.22 -48.61 -65.56
N ASN A 4 36.39 -49.63 -65.66
CA ASN A 4 34.96 -49.63 -65.33
C ASN A 4 34.78 -49.28 -63.84
N GLN A 5 34.48 -48.03 -63.51
CA GLN A 5 34.03 -47.67 -62.16
C GLN A 5 32.54 -47.98 -62.06
N ASN A 6 32.20 -48.97 -61.22
CA ASN A 6 30.84 -49.46 -61.05
C ASN A 6 29.96 -48.41 -60.33
N PRO A 7 29.05 -47.71 -61.04
CA PRO A 7 28.33 -46.55 -60.50
C PRO A 7 27.42 -46.91 -59.31
N GLY A 8 26.95 -48.15 -59.23
CA GLY A 8 26.11 -48.62 -58.11
C GLY A 8 26.81 -48.64 -56.76
N ARG A 9 28.15 -48.82 -56.72
CA ARG A 9 28.91 -48.85 -55.47
C ARG A 9 29.12 -47.44 -54.91
N THR A 10 29.34 -46.45 -55.79
CA THR A 10 29.46 -45.03 -55.41
C THR A 10 28.13 -44.47 -54.90
N ILE A 11 27.02 -44.80 -55.56
CA ILE A 11 25.67 -44.39 -55.15
C ILE A 11 25.30 -44.96 -53.76
N MET A 12 25.65 -46.22 -53.51
CA MET A 12 25.38 -46.88 -52.22
C MET A 12 26.22 -46.30 -51.08
N ILE A 13 27.48 -45.93 -51.34
CA ILE A 13 28.36 -45.23 -50.37
C ILE A 13 27.82 -43.83 -50.07
N SER A 14 27.39 -43.07 -51.09
CA SER A 14 26.78 -41.75 -50.87
C SER A 14 25.46 -41.82 -50.10
N MET A 15 24.63 -42.84 -50.36
CA MET A 15 23.35 -43.03 -49.66
C MET A 15 23.56 -43.38 -48.17
N ASN A 16 24.55 -44.24 -47.86
CA ASN A 16 24.94 -44.52 -46.48
C ASN A 16 25.50 -43.29 -45.75
N PHE A 17 26.21 -42.41 -46.44
CA PHE A 17 26.70 -41.16 -45.86
C PHE A 17 25.55 -40.20 -45.55
N ILE A 18 24.56 -40.09 -46.45
CA ILE A 18 23.34 -39.28 -46.27
C ILE A 18 22.50 -39.81 -45.09
N LEU A 19 22.28 -41.12 -44.98
CA LEU A 19 21.53 -41.69 -43.84
C LEU A 19 22.23 -41.43 -42.50
N LYS A 20 23.56 -41.57 -42.44
CA LYS A 20 24.32 -41.29 -41.21
C LYS A 20 24.26 -39.81 -40.83
N SER A 21 24.34 -38.90 -41.79
CA SER A 21 24.24 -37.46 -41.53
C SER A 21 22.83 -37.03 -41.13
N LEU A 22 21.78 -37.64 -41.69
CA LEU A 22 20.40 -37.46 -41.22
C LEU A 22 20.20 -37.98 -39.78
N GLY A 23 20.80 -39.13 -39.43
CA GLY A 23 20.76 -39.67 -38.07
C GLY A 23 21.43 -38.75 -37.05
N VAL A 24 22.60 -38.18 -37.39
CA VAL A 24 23.30 -37.20 -36.54
C VAL A 24 22.47 -35.92 -36.40
N LEU A 25 21.87 -35.42 -37.49
CA LEU A 25 21.01 -34.24 -37.44
C LEU A 25 19.78 -34.47 -36.55
N PHE A 26 19.14 -35.65 -36.64
CA PHE A 26 18.02 -36.01 -35.79
C PHE A 26 18.42 -36.06 -34.31
N ILE A 27 19.56 -36.64 -33.98
CA ILE A 27 20.09 -36.67 -32.60
C ILE A 27 20.40 -35.25 -32.09
N LEU A 28 20.96 -34.38 -32.93
CA LEU A 28 21.22 -32.98 -32.56
C LEU A 28 19.91 -32.20 -32.34
N LEU A 29 18.89 -32.44 -33.17
CA LEU A 29 17.58 -31.82 -33.01
C LEU A 29 16.86 -32.30 -31.75
N THR A 30 16.95 -33.59 -31.40
CA THR A 30 16.35 -34.11 -30.16
C THR A 30 17.09 -33.62 -28.92
N LEU A 31 18.42 -33.56 -28.96
CA LEU A 31 19.22 -32.95 -27.89
C LEU A 31 18.89 -31.47 -27.71
N PHE A 32 18.80 -30.71 -28.80
CA PHE A 32 18.42 -29.29 -28.76
C PHE A 32 17.00 -29.06 -28.24
N ALA A 33 16.04 -29.92 -28.60
CA ALA A 33 14.70 -29.88 -28.06
C ALA A 33 14.65 -30.23 -26.56
N TYR A 34 15.50 -31.17 -26.12
CA TYR A 34 15.61 -31.56 -24.71
C TYR A 34 16.20 -30.44 -23.86
N THR A 35 17.29 -29.80 -24.30
CA THR A 35 17.90 -28.66 -23.59
C THR A 35 16.92 -27.49 -23.49
N ARG A 36 16.20 -27.17 -24.58
CA ARG A 36 15.12 -26.18 -24.57
C ARG A 36 14.04 -26.49 -23.53
N LYS A 37 13.66 -27.76 -23.38
CA LYS A 37 12.66 -28.19 -22.41
C LYS A 37 13.16 -28.00 -20.97
N GLU A 38 14.41 -28.32 -20.68
CA GLU A 38 15.02 -28.08 -19.36
C GLU A 38 15.12 -26.59 -19.03
N ASP A 39 15.51 -25.75 -19.99
CA ASP A 39 15.55 -24.29 -19.82
C ASP A 39 14.16 -23.72 -19.50
N ILE A 40 13.12 -24.19 -20.22
CA ILE A 40 11.73 -23.79 -19.98
C ILE A 40 11.25 -24.26 -18.60
N VAL A 41 11.53 -25.50 -18.20
CA VAL A 41 11.14 -26.03 -16.89
C VAL A 41 11.88 -25.32 -15.75
N SER A 42 13.16 -25.01 -15.92
CA SER A 42 13.97 -24.24 -14.96
C SER A 42 13.45 -22.80 -14.83
N ALA A 43 13.17 -22.13 -15.94
CA ALA A 43 12.54 -20.82 -15.95
C ALA A 43 11.15 -20.86 -15.28
N TYR A 44 10.34 -21.88 -15.58
CA TYR A 44 9.03 -22.07 -14.97
C TYR A 44 9.12 -22.33 -13.46
N ASN A 45 10.06 -23.15 -13.00
CA ASN A 45 10.30 -23.42 -11.57
C ASN A 45 10.82 -22.19 -10.82
N ASN A 46 11.62 -21.34 -11.47
CA ASN A 46 12.03 -20.05 -10.93
C ASN A 46 10.88 -19.03 -10.87
N LEU A 47 9.88 -19.15 -11.74
CA LEU A 47 8.67 -18.32 -11.76
C LEU A 47 7.54 -18.84 -10.85
N THR A 48 7.56 -20.13 -10.47
CA THR A 48 6.46 -20.79 -9.74
C THR A 48 6.73 -21.08 -8.27
N THR A 49 7.94 -20.84 -7.78
CA THR A 49 8.27 -20.99 -6.36
C THR A 49 8.49 -19.63 -5.72
N LEU A 50 7.70 -19.31 -4.69
CA LEU A 50 7.85 -18.09 -3.91
C LEU A 50 9.08 -18.24 -3.00
N LYS A 51 10.27 -17.98 -3.54
CA LYS A 51 11.54 -18.10 -2.82
C LYS A 51 11.63 -16.99 -1.77
N GLN A 52 11.61 -17.37 -0.50
CA GLN A 52 11.82 -16.45 0.63
C GLN A 52 13.27 -16.58 1.11
N VAL A 53 13.97 -15.44 1.21
CA VAL A 53 15.28 -15.35 1.85
C VAL A 53 15.08 -14.62 3.17
N ILE A 54 15.31 -15.30 4.28
CA ILE A 54 15.12 -14.75 5.63
C ILE A 54 16.51 -14.50 6.24
N THR A 55 16.80 -13.25 6.57
CA THR A 55 18.06 -12.77 7.13
C THR A 55 17.84 -11.59 8.09
N THR A 56 18.89 -11.02 8.66
CA THR A 56 18.76 -9.76 9.41
C THR A 56 18.42 -8.59 8.49
N VAL A 57 17.74 -7.58 9.03
CA VAL A 57 17.48 -6.32 8.30
C VAL A 57 18.68 -5.39 8.45
N PRO A 58 19.14 -4.73 7.37
CA PRO A 58 20.19 -3.73 7.49
C PRO A 58 19.64 -2.52 8.25
N LEU A 59 20.34 -2.13 9.31
CA LEU A 59 20.02 -0.92 10.08
C LEU A 59 20.92 0.23 9.63
N GLU A 60 20.31 1.37 9.31
CA GLU A 60 21.02 2.59 8.98
C GLU A 60 21.45 3.33 10.26
N ALA A 61 22.51 4.14 10.17
CA ALA A 61 23.00 4.89 11.34
C ALA A 61 22.01 5.97 11.78
N GLN A 62 21.21 6.50 10.85
CA GLN A 62 20.26 7.58 11.09
C GLN A 62 19.02 7.39 10.22
N TYR A 63 17.88 7.82 10.77
CA TYR A 63 16.59 7.87 10.07
C TYR A 63 16.00 9.27 10.16
N THR A 64 15.00 9.57 9.34
CA THR A 64 14.33 10.87 9.36
C THR A 64 12.81 10.72 9.39
N LEU A 65 12.15 11.40 10.33
CA LEU A 65 10.68 11.49 10.41
C LEU A 65 10.26 12.96 10.48
N GLY A 66 9.52 13.43 9.48
CA GLY A 66 9.07 14.82 9.43
C GLY A 66 10.21 15.85 9.35
N GLY A 67 11.37 15.43 8.84
CA GLY A 67 12.60 16.23 8.82
C GLY A 67 13.46 16.16 10.09
N GLU A 68 12.99 15.48 11.15
CA GLU A 68 13.78 15.26 12.36
C GLU A 68 14.69 14.05 12.21
N VAL A 69 15.98 14.24 12.50
CA VAL A 69 17.00 13.18 12.45
C VAL A 69 16.96 12.37 13.76
N ILE A 70 16.94 11.05 13.62
CA ILE A 70 16.93 10.10 14.74
C ILE A 70 18.19 9.24 14.61
N SER A 71 19.13 9.41 15.54
CA SER A 71 20.38 8.64 15.55
C SER A 71 20.22 7.29 16.23
N MET A 72 20.78 6.24 15.63
CA MET A 72 20.77 4.87 16.16
C MET A 72 21.97 4.58 17.09
N ASP A 73 22.65 5.62 17.59
CA ASP A 73 23.80 5.51 18.51
C ASP A 73 23.41 4.94 19.89
N GLN A 74 22.17 5.19 20.33
CA GLN A 74 21.64 4.69 21.59
C GLN A 74 21.05 3.29 21.42
N PHE A 75 21.43 2.34 22.28
CA PHE A 75 21.01 0.94 22.13
C PHE A 75 19.48 0.78 22.13
N ASP A 76 18.75 1.53 22.97
CA ASP A 76 17.29 1.48 23.04
C ASP A 76 16.64 1.85 21.70
N LEU A 77 17.08 2.96 21.08
CA LEU A 77 16.54 3.40 19.80
C LEU A 77 16.87 2.41 18.68
N ARG A 78 18.10 1.87 18.72
CA ARG A 78 18.59 0.85 17.78
C ARG A 78 17.71 -0.40 17.81
N GLU A 79 17.47 -0.95 19.00
CA GLU A 79 16.68 -2.17 19.19
C GLU A 79 15.20 -1.95 18.86
N ARG A 80 14.63 -0.79 19.20
CA ARG A 80 13.24 -0.43 18.85
C ARG A 80 13.04 -0.29 17.34
N MET A 81 13.99 0.33 16.65
CA MET A 81 13.96 0.44 15.18
C MET A 81 14.13 -0.93 14.51
N GLU A 82 15.13 -1.71 14.93
CA GLU A 82 15.39 -3.05 14.38
C GLU A 82 14.18 -3.97 14.56
N ARG A 83 13.53 -3.94 15.73
CA ARG A 83 12.29 -4.69 15.99
C ARG A 83 11.21 -4.38 14.96
N GLU A 84 10.91 -3.11 14.70
CA GLU A 84 9.86 -2.74 13.76
C GLU A 84 10.26 -3.02 12.30
N LEU A 85 11.54 -2.88 11.93
CA LEU A 85 12.03 -3.31 10.61
C LEU A 85 11.86 -4.80 10.41
N LEU A 86 12.26 -5.64 11.38
CA LEU A 86 12.11 -7.10 11.28
C LEU A 86 10.64 -7.50 11.12
N ILE A 87 9.74 -6.92 11.92
CA ILE A 87 8.31 -7.20 11.84
C ILE A 87 7.77 -6.84 10.45
N ASN A 88 8.01 -5.63 9.98
CA ASN A 88 7.44 -5.15 8.72
C ASN A 88 8.14 -5.76 7.48
N ALA A 89 9.41 -6.13 7.58
CA ALA A 89 10.12 -6.82 6.50
C ALA A 89 9.61 -8.24 6.30
N TYR A 90 9.15 -8.94 7.35
CA TYR A 90 8.70 -10.33 7.27
C TYR A 90 7.18 -10.54 7.34
N HIS A 91 6.39 -9.48 7.53
CA HIS A 91 4.94 -9.50 7.34
C HIS A 91 4.54 -9.39 5.85
N HIS A 92 5.09 -10.27 5.02
CA HIS A 92 5.09 -10.14 3.55
C HIS A 92 3.73 -9.81 2.93
N ALA A 93 2.66 -10.52 3.33
CA ALA A 93 1.33 -10.31 2.77
C ALA A 93 0.79 -8.89 3.05
N THR A 94 1.06 -8.36 4.24
CA THR A 94 0.64 -7.02 4.65
C THR A 94 1.46 -5.96 3.94
N THR A 95 2.80 -6.12 3.90
CA THR A 95 3.71 -5.16 3.24
C THR A 95 3.47 -5.08 1.73
N ILE A 96 3.24 -6.22 1.07
CA ILE A 96 2.82 -6.24 -0.35
C ILE A 96 1.52 -5.45 -0.53
N GLN A 97 0.52 -5.65 0.35
CA GLN A 97 -0.72 -4.90 0.28
C GLN A 97 -0.53 -3.40 0.53
N HIS A 98 0.34 -3.01 1.47
CA HIS A 98 0.69 -1.60 1.70
C HIS A 98 1.25 -0.96 0.44
N ILE A 99 2.23 -1.60 -0.21
CA ILE A 99 2.85 -1.08 -1.44
C ILE A 99 1.82 -0.97 -2.57
N LYS A 100 0.96 -1.98 -2.73
CA LYS A 100 -0.08 -1.97 -3.78
C LYS A 100 -1.14 -0.89 -3.53
N LEU A 101 -1.57 -0.70 -2.28
CA LEU A 101 -2.59 0.30 -1.91
C LEU A 101 -2.02 1.71 -1.87
N ALA A 102 -0.73 1.88 -1.58
CA ALA A 102 -0.05 3.16 -1.64
C ALA A 102 -0.24 3.81 -3.02
N ASN A 103 -0.05 3.04 -4.09
CA ASN A 103 -0.29 3.52 -5.46
C ASN A 103 -1.71 4.06 -5.69
N ARG A 104 -2.71 3.54 -4.97
CA ARG A 104 -4.10 4.01 -5.06
C ARG A 104 -4.36 5.28 -4.24
N TYR A 105 -3.80 5.36 -3.03
CA TYR A 105 -4.23 6.37 -2.05
C TYR A 105 -3.22 7.49 -1.81
N PHE A 106 -1.92 7.21 -1.99
CA PHE A 106 -0.87 8.20 -1.75
C PHE A 106 -1.00 9.44 -2.63
N PRO A 107 -1.35 9.39 -3.93
CA PRO A 107 -1.48 10.61 -4.73
C PRO A 107 -2.45 11.64 -4.15
N THR A 108 -3.60 11.19 -3.62
CA THR A 108 -4.56 12.07 -2.94
C THR A 108 -4.03 12.54 -1.58
N ILE A 109 -3.43 11.64 -0.80
CA ILE A 109 -2.92 11.96 0.55
C ILE A 109 -1.78 12.98 0.46
N GLU A 110 -0.79 12.74 -0.40
CA GLU A 110 0.38 13.59 -0.61
C GLU A 110 -0.02 15.01 -1.04
N LYS A 111 -0.99 15.11 -1.95
CA LYS A 111 -1.55 16.41 -2.37
C LYS A 111 -2.08 17.19 -1.16
N ILE A 112 -2.93 16.58 -0.33
CA ILE A 112 -3.56 17.24 0.80
C ILE A 112 -2.53 17.56 1.91
N LEU A 113 -1.59 16.65 2.20
CA LEU A 113 -0.51 16.91 3.16
C LEU A 113 0.30 18.13 2.75
N LYS A 114 0.67 18.22 1.47
CA LYS A 114 1.43 19.35 0.90
C LYS A 114 0.66 20.65 1.00
N GLU A 115 -0.64 20.66 0.65
CA GLU A 115 -1.51 21.84 0.76
C GLU A 115 -1.63 22.35 2.21
N ASN A 116 -1.46 21.46 3.19
CA ASN A 116 -1.57 21.76 4.62
C ASN A 116 -0.23 21.90 5.36
N ASN A 117 0.90 21.92 4.64
CA ASN A 117 2.25 22.00 5.20
C ASN A 117 2.58 20.89 6.23
N VAL A 118 1.99 19.71 6.07
CA VAL A 118 2.34 18.53 6.87
C VAL A 118 3.43 17.74 6.13
N PRO A 119 4.50 17.27 6.79
CA PRO A 119 5.52 16.47 6.15
C PRO A 119 4.95 15.22 5.51
N GLU A 120 5.41 14.93 4.29
CA GLU A 120 4.90 13.82 3.48
C GLU A 120 5.06 12.45 4.16
N ASP A 121 6.05 12.32 5.05
CA ASP A 121 6.28 11.14 5.90
C ASP A 121 5.01 10.69 6.66
N PHE A 122 4.09 11.61 6.98
CA PHE A 122 2.86 11.27 7.69
C PHE A 122 1.85 10.48 6.85
N LYS A 123 2.07 10.30 5.54
CA LYS A 123 1.30 9.30 4.77
C LYS A 123 1.52 7.87 5.30
N TYR A 124 2.69 7.58 5.88
CA TYR A 124 2.98 6.28 6.49
C TYR A 124 2.28 6.08 7.83
N LEU A 125 1.85 7.18 8.49
CA LEU A 125 0.95 7.08 9.65
C LEU A 125 -0.39 6.45 9.25
N ALA A 126 -0.96 6.85 8.11
CA ALA A 126 -2.19 6.24 7.59
C ALA A 126 -2.03 4.73 7.28
N VAL A 127 -0.83 4.32 6.87
CA VAL A 127 -0.48 2.90 6.69
C VAL A 127 -0.43 2.17 8.04
N ALA A 128 0.22 2.77 9.04
CA ALA A 128 0.32 2.20 10.39
C ALA A 128 -1.05 2.05 11.07
N GLU A 129 -1.96 3.01 10.86
CA GLU A 129 -3.30 3.01 11.46
C GLU A 129 -4.23 1.96 10.84
N SER A 130 -4.25 1.86 9.51
CA SER A 130 -5.31 1.11 8.83
C SER A 130 -4.86 0.23 7.67
N SER A 131 -3.56 0.23 7.35
CA SER A 131 -3.04 -0.35 6.11
C SER A 131 -3.69 0.27 4.87
N LEU A 132 -4.03 1.57 4.92
CA LEU A 132 -4.79 2.29 3.89
C LEU A 132 -6.15 1.67 3.58
N ARG A 133 -6.81 1.13 4.61
CA ARG A 133 -8.13 0.52 4.48
C ARG A 133 -9.15 1.25 5.34
N ASN A 134 -10.37 1.26 4.83
CA ASN A 134 -11.52 1.70 5.58
C ASN A 134 -11.95 0.60 6.57
N SER A 135 -11.29 0.55 7.73
CA SER A 135 -11.50 -0.44 8.80
C SER A 135 -12.17 0.19 10.03
N THR A 136 -12.60 -0.66 10.96
CA THR A 136 -13.07 -0.25 12.30
C THR A 136 -12.25 -1.00 13.34
N SER A 137 -11.63 -0.28 14.27
CA SER A 137 -10.94 -0.91 15.41
C SER A 137 -11.92 -1.42 16.45
N SER A 138 -11.44 -2.27 17.34
CA SER A 138 -12.21 -2.74 18.51
C SER A 138 -12.65 -1.60 19.43
N ALA A 139 -11.89 -0.49 19.46
CA ALA A 139 -12.22 0.71 20.22
C ALA A 139 -13.21 1.65 19.50
N GLY A 140 -13.54 1.37 18.24
CA GLY A 140 -14.48 2.18 17.45
C GLY A 140 -13.85 3.33 16.64
N ALA A 141 -12.52 3.33 16.53
CA ALA A 141 -11.80 4.15 15.56
C ALA A 141 -12.13 3.68 14.14
N LYS A 142 -12.28 4.59 13.17
CA LYS A 142 -12.72 4.22 11.81
C LYS A 142 -11.96 4.94 10.72
N GLY A 143 -11.95 4.32 9.55
CA GLY A 143 -11.42 4.90 8.31
C GLY A 143 -9.90 4.77 8.17
N ILE A 144 -9.36 5.38 7.13
CA ILE A 144 -7.92 5.30 6.80
C ILE A 144 -7.05 5.87 7.93
N TRP A 145 -7.52 6.95 8.56
CA TRP A 145 -6.80 7.66 9.64
C TRP A 145 -7.21 7.22 11.05
N GLN A 146 -8.06 6.19 11.17
CA GLN A 146 -8.55 5.63 12.45
C GLN A 146 -9.02 6.71 13.45
N PHE A 147 -9.92 7.59 13.02
CA PHE A 147 -10.46 8.61 13.91
C PHE A 147 -11.52 8.06 14.87
N MET A 148 -11.40 8.45 16.14
CA MET A 148 -12.45 8.29 17.14
C MET A 148 -13.63 9.23 16.84
N SER A 149 -14.85 8.75 17.08
CA SER A 149 -16.09 9.48 16.77
C SER A 149 -16.13 10.88 17.42
N ASN A 150 -15.77 10.97 18.71
CA ASN A 150 -15.81 12.24 19.44
C ASN A 150 -14.82 13.26 18.86
N THR A 151 -13.57 12.86 18.62
CA THR A 151 -12.54 13.73 18.02
C THR A 151 -12.96 14.23 16.65
N PHE A 152 -13.56 13.36 15.82
CA PHE A 152 -13.96 13.74 14.46
C PHE A 152 -15.15 14.71 14.46
N LYS A 153 -16.11 14.52 15.38
CA LYS A 153 -17.24 15.45 15.58
C LYS A 153 -16.78 16.80 16.13
N GLU A 154 -15.83 16.84 17.05
CA GLU A 154 -15.22 18.09 17.55
C GLU A 154 -14.55 18.91 16.46
N MET A 155 -14.18 18.26 15.35
CA MET A 155 -13.60 18.89 14.16
C MET A 155 -14.67 19.26 13.12
N ASN A 156 -15.96 19.20 13.49
CA ASN A 156 -17.13 19.55 12.67
C ASN A 156 -17.34 18.69 11.42
N TYR A 157 -16.85 17.46 11.42
CA TYR A 157 -17.16 16.49 10.36
C TYR A 157 -18.44 15.68 10.68
N GLU A 158 -19.15 15.27 9.64
CA GLU A 158 -20.42 14.57 9.76
C GLU A 158 -20.23 13.09 10.14
N ILE A 159 -20.97 12.69 11.17
CA ILE A 159 -21.22 11.29 11.52
C ILE A 159 -22.71 11.13 11.86
N SER A 160 -23.44 10.51 10.95
CA SER A 160 -24.85 10.14 11.03
C SER A 160 -25.03 8.65 10.66
N ASP A 161 -26.29 8.17 10.63
CA ASP A 161 -26.58 6.78 10.22
C ASP A 161 -26.33 6.56 8.71
N ASP A 162 -26.55 7.60 7.90
CA ASP A 162 -26.38 7.56 6.46
C ASP A 162 -24.95 7.90 6.01
N VAL A 163 -24.23 8.72 6.78
CA VAL A 163 -22.93 9.30 6.42
C VAL A 163 -21.93 9.17 7.57
N ASP A 164 -20.72 8.69 7.29
CA ASP A 164 -19.60 8.71 8.25
C ASP A 164 -18.34 9.17 7.51
N GLU A 165 -18.04 10.46 7.62
CA GLU A 165 -16.98 11.12 6.84
C GLU A 165 -15.57 10.65 7.23
N ARG A 166 -15.40 9.85 8.30
CA ARG A 166 -14.14 9.17 8.60
C ARG A 166 -13.73 8.20 7.49
N TYR A 167 -14.70 7.70 6.73
CA TYR A 167 -14.46 6.83 5.58
C TYR A 167 -14.19 7.62 4.29
N HIS A 168 -14.41 8.93 4.28
CA HIS A 168 -14.17 9.78 3.11
C HIS A 168 -12.68 10.14 3.06
N LEU A 169 -11.96 9.69 2.03
CA LEU A 169 -10.50 9.84 1.94
C LEU A 169 -10.06 11.30 2.08
N GLU A 170 -10.61 12.20 1.26
CA GLU A 170 -10.22 13.61 1.24
C GLU A 170 -10.55 14.31 2.56
N LYS A 171 -11.80 14.22 3.02
CA LYS A 171 -12.25 14.86 4.27
C LYS A 171 -11.50 14.32 5.49
N SER A 172 -11.32 13.01 5.60
CA SER A 172 -10.55 12.42 6.71
C SER A 172 -9.06 12.76 6.64
N THR A 173 -8.48 12.95 5.44
CA THR A 173 -7.08 13.39 5.29
C THR A 173 -6.93 14.88 5.65
N GLN A 174 -7.90 15.71 5.29
CA GLN A 174 -7.93 17.11 5.75
C GLN A 174 -8.03 17.17 7.28
N ALA A 175 -8.92 16.36 7.87
CA ALA A 175 -9.01 16.22 9.33
C ALA A 175 -7.69 15.74 9.96
N ALA A 176 -7.00 14.79 9.34
CA ALA A 176 -5.68 14.34 9.78
C ALA A 176 -4.67 15.48 9.77
N CYS A 177 -4.63 16.30 8.71
CA CYS A 177 -3.74 17.45 8.62
C CYS A 177 -4.00 18.46 9.74
N ASP A 178 -5.27 18.83 9.95
CA ASP A 178 -5.66 19.77 11.01
C ASP A 178 -5.25 19.24 12.39
N TYR A 179 -5.45 17.94 12.62
CA TYR A 179 -5.10 17.31 13.87
C TYR A 179 -3.59 17.23 14.09
N LEU A 180 -2.83 16.80 13.09
CA LEU A 180 -1.36 16.73 13.12
C LEU A 180 -0.74 18.11 13.37
N ASN A 181 -1.22 19.15 12.69
CA ASN A 181 -0.77 20.53 12.90
C ASN A 181 -1.09 21.03 14.32
N ARG A 182 -2.26 20.66 14.87
CA ARG A 182 -2.60 20.97 16.28
C ARG A 182 -1.66 20.27 17.25
N LEU A 183 -1.30 19.02 16.99
CA LEU A 183 -0.33 18.27 17.80
C LEU A 183 1.08 18.90 17.68
N TYR A 184 1.51 19.26 16.46
CA TYR A 184 2.81 19.87 16.23
C TYR A 184 2.92 21.22 16.94
N LYS A 185 1.88 22.06 16.86
CA LYS A 185 1.82 23.31 17.63
C LYS A 185 1.95 23.09 19.15
N ARG A 186 1.49 21.95 19.66
CA ARG A 186 1.53 21.62 21.09
C ARG A 186 2.86 21.03 21.53
N PHE A 187 3.49 20.19 20.71
CA PHE A 187 4.66 19.40 21.13
C PHE A 187 5.96 19.77 20.41
N GLY A 188 5.91 20.54 19.32
CA GLY A 188 7.10 21.07 18.63
C GLY A 188 7.99 20.04 17.95
N SER A 189 7.61 18.76 17.92
CA SER A 189 8.35 17.66 17.30
C SER A 189 7.40 16.69 16.64
N TRP A 190 7.67 16.34 15.38
CA TRP A 190 6.96 15.34 14.58
C TRP A 190 7.05 13.94 15.17
N VAL A 191 8.17 13.57 15.79
CA VAL A 191 8.28 12.30 16.53
C VAL A 191 7.30 12.29 17.71
N SER A 192 7.23 13.41 18.46
CA SER A 192 6.25 13.58 19.53
C SER A 192 4.80 13.65 19.02
N VAL A 193 4.57 14.21 17.83
CA VAL A 193 3.25 14.21 17.17
C VAL A 193 2.79 12.79 16.88
N ALA A 194 3.65 11.94 16.31
CA ALA A 194 3.31 10.54 16.03
C ALA A 194 2.94 9.78 17.32
N ALA A 195 3.73 9.94 18.39
CA ALA A 195 3.42 9.34 19.69
C ALA A 195 2.10 9.85 20.28
N ALA A 196 1.88 11.17 20.25
CA ALA A 196 0.67 11.80 20.77
C ALA A 196 -0.59 11.45 19.96
N TYR A 197 -0.45 11.20 18.65
CA TYR A 197 -1.55 10.74 17.80
C TYR A 197 -2.07 9.38 18.29
N ASN A 198 -1.16 8.45 18.58
CA ASN A 198 -1.50 7.09 19.01
C ASN A 198 -2.06 7.03 20.44
N THR A 199 -1.38 7.63 21.43
CA THR A 199 -1.83 7.54 22.83
C THR A 199 -2.87 8.59 23.23
N GLY A 200 -3.10 9.59 22.37
CA GLY A 200 -3.89 10.76 22.66
C GLY A 200 -3.08 11.89 23.34
N PRO A 201 -3.30 13.16 22.96
CA PRO A 201 -2.44 14.28 23.37
C PRO A 201 -2.53 14.63 24.85
N THR A 202 -3.68 14.38 25.49
CA THR A 202 -3.85 14.59 26.93
C THR A 202 -3.04 13.60 27.74
N SER A 203 -3.11 12.31 27.36
CA SER A 203 -2.32 11.25 28.00
C SER A 203 -0.82 11.47 27.78
N TYR A 204 -0.41 11.78 26.54
CA TYR A 204 0.99 12.05 26.23
C TYR A 204 1.57 13.21 27.05
N ALA A 205 0.86 14.35 27.10
CA ALA A 205 1.30 15.50 27.89
C ALA A 205 1.35 15.21 29.40
N LYS A 206 0.44 14.36 29.90
CA LYS A 206 0.46 13.89 31.29
C LYS A 206 1.75 13.11 31.57
N TYR A 207 2.11 12.16 30.71
CA TYR A 207 3.33 11.36 30.88
C TYR A 207 4.60 12.21 30.86
N LEU A 208 4.72 13.15 29.91
CA LEU A 208 5.85 14.09 29.87
C LEU A 208 6.00 14.84 31.20
N LYS A 209 4.88 15.36 31.72
CA LYS A 209 4.87 16.09 32.99
C LYS A 209 5.22 15.22 34.19
N GLU A 210 4.62 14.03 34.31
CA GLU A 210 4.84 13.13 35.44
C GLU A 210 6.28 12.60 35.52
N GLN A 211 6.92 12.43 34.37
CA GLN A 211 8.26 11.87 34.26
C GLN A 211 9.35 12.94 34.13
N ASN A 212 8.95 14.22 34.10
CA ASN A 212 9.85 15.33 33.80
C ASN A 212 10.66 15.09 32.50
N ALA A 213 9.99 14.54 31.49
CA ALA A 213 10.55 14.27 30.17
C ALA A 213 10.24 15.42 29.22
N GLU A 214 11.20 15.78 28.37
CA GLU A 214 11.06 16.92 27.44
C GLU A 214 10.42 16.50 26.12
N ASN A 215 10.67 15.27 25.66
CA ASN A 215 10.26 14.79 24.35
C ASN A 215 10.03 13.27 24.34
N TYR A 216 9.77 12.72 23.16
CA TYR A 216 9.50 11.30 22.96
C TYR A 216 10.63 10.36 23.38
N PHE A 217 11.88 10.76 23.21
CA PHE A 217 13.04 9.91 23.49
C PHE A 217 13.28 9.74 24.98
N ASP A 218 12.80 10.67 25.81
CA ASP A 218 13.00 10.68 27.25
C ASP A 218 11.79 10.14 28.04
N VAL A 219 10.64 9.98 27.38
CA VAL A 219 9.40 9.56 28.03
C VAL A 219 9.17 8.06 27.89
N ASN A 220 8.66 7.45 28.97
CA ASN A 220 8.23 6.06 29.00
C ASN A 220 6.70 5.98 29.00
N VAL A 221 6.10 5.56 27.89
CA VAL A 221 4.65 5.38 27.73
C VAL A 221 4.31 3.91 27.44
N SER A 222 3.07 3.59 27.06
CA SER A 222 2.71 2.20 26.74
C SER A 222 3.59 1.62 25.63
N ASP A 223 3.86 0.30 25.66
CA ASP A 223 4.70 -0.39 24.65
C ASP A 223 4.24 -0.08 23.22
N GLU A 224 2.91 -0.04 22.98
CA GLU A 224 2.37 0.31 21.67
C GLU A 224 2.80 1.71 21.23
N THR A 225 2.70 2.72 22.10
CA THR A 225 3.09 4.10 21.79
C THR A 225 4.61 4.24 21.66
N MET A 226 5.38 3.52 22.47
CA MET A 226 6.85 3.47 22.38
C MET A 226 7.34 2.80 21.10
N ARG A 227 6.50 2.00 20.45
CA ARG A 227 6.82 1.39 19.16
C ARG A 227 6.31 2.19 17.97
N TYR A 228 5.30 3.05 18.18
CA TYR A 228 4.52 3.62 17.10
C TYR A 228 5.32 4.53 16.14
N PRO A 229 6.11 5.54 16.59
CA PRO A 229 7.03 6.27 15.70
C PRO A 229 8.02 5.37 14.93
N PHE A 230 8.58 4.34 15.57
CA PHE A 230 9.47 3.37 14.91
C PHE A 230 8.74 2.49 13.90
N ARG A 231 7.48 2.17 14.14
CA ARG A 231 6.62 1.46 13.18
C ARG A 231 6.43 2.30 11.91
N ILE A 232 6.13 3.59 12.07
CA ILE A 232 6.01 4.53 10.94
C ILE A 232 7.33 4.59 10.16
N LEU A 233 8.46 4.74 10.85
CA LEU A 233 9.79 4.76 10.22
C LEU A 233 10.12 3.46 9.48
N ALA A 234 9.81 2.30 10.06
CA ALA A 234 10.03 1.01 9.41
C ALA A 234 9.19 0.87 8.14
N ILE A 235 7.90 1.22 8.20
CA ILE A 235 7.01 1.24 7.04
C ILE A 235 7.56 2.18 5.97
N LYS A 236 7.93 3.41 6.32
CA LYS A 236 8.56 4.39 5.42
C LYS A 236 9.78 3.79 4.74
N THR A 237 10.74 3.30 5.52
CA THR A 237 12.02 2.75 5.05
C THR A 237 11.81 1.65 4.02
N ILE A 238 10.91 0.70 4.33
CA ILE A 238 10.62 -0.44 3.45
C ILE A 238 9.89 0.02 2.19
N MET A 239 8.87 0.87 2.32
CA MET A 239 8.05 1.28 1.17
C MET A 239 8.78 2.24 0.22
N GLU A 240 9.73 3.03 0.70
CA GLU A 240 10.61 3.86 -0.15
C GLU A 240 11.69 3.04 -0.86
N ASN A 241 12.04 1.86 -0.32
CA ASN A 241 13.12 1.02 -0.85
C ASN A 241 12.72 -0.48 -0.89
N PRO A 242 11.58 -0.86 -1.50
CA PRO A 242 11.01 -2.21 -1.34
C PRO A 242 11.96 -3.33 -1.79
N GLU A 243 12.73 -3.10 -2.85
CA GLU A 243 13.69 -4.07 -3.38
C GLU A 243 14.83 -4.39 -2.39
N LYS A 244 15.25 -3.42 -1.55
CA LYS A 244 16.27 -3.67 -0.50
C LYS A 244 15.78 -4.68 0.54
N PHE A 245 14.48 -4.86 0.65
CA PHE A 245 13.83 -5.78 1.58
C PHE A 245 13.22 -7.00 0.85
N GLY A 246 13.57 -7.22 -0.43
CA GLY A 246 13.12 -8.38 -1.21
C GLY A 246 11.71 -8.26 -1.80
N TYR A 247 11.11 -7.08 -1.78
CA TYR A 247 9.80 -6.83 -2.39
C TYR A 247 9.96 -6.32 -3.83
N HIS A 248 9.75 -7.22 -4.78
CA HIS A 248 9.71 -6.89 -6.21
C HIS A 248 8.26 -6.91 -6.68
N ILE A 249 7.63 -5.74 -6.75
CA ILE A 249 6.21 -5.58 -7.11
C ILE A 249 6.14 -4.78 -8.40
N PRO A 250 5.84 -5.43 -9.55
CA PRO A 250 5.65 -4.74 -10.82
C PRO A 250 4.58 -3.63 -10.74
N GLU A 251 4.72 -2.59 -11.56
CA GLU A 251 3.81 -1.45 -11.53
C GLU A 251 2.38 -1.86 -11.91
N GLU A 252 2.25 -2.75 -12.90
CA GLU A 252 0.99 -3.33 -13.35
C GLU A 252 0.25 -4.13 -12.27
N ASP A 253 0.97 -4.65 -11.27
CA ASP A 253 0.38 -5.38 -10.15
C ASP A 253 -0.14 -4.44 -9.06
N LYS A 254 0.29 -3.17 -9.02
CA LYS A 254 -0.16 -2.21 -8.01
C LYS A 254 -1.60 -1.79 -8.25
N TYR A 255 -2.31 -1.43 -7.19
CA TYR A 255 -3.69 -1.00 -7.33
C TYR A 255 -3.73 0.43 -7.88
N ARG A 256 -4.36 0.60 -9.04
CA ARG A 256 -4.53 1.93 -9.65
C ARG A 256 -5.38 2.85 -8.75
N PRO A 257 -5.12 4.17 -8.79
CA PRO A 257 -6.05 5.19 -8.27
C PRO A 257 -7.48 4.98 -8.77
N LEU A 258 -8.44 5.47 -7.98
CA LEU A 258 -9.85 5.54 -8.37
C LEU A 258 -10.16 6.99 -8.71
N ASP A 259 -9.55 7.51 -9.77
CA ASP A 259 -9.56 8.91 -10.19
C ASP A 259 -10.35 9.17 -11.48
N ASP A 260 -10.75 8.13 -12.19
CA ASP A 260 -11.66 8.23 -13.33
C ASP A 260 -13.13 8.18 -12.86
N TYR A 261 -13.63 9.32 -12.42
CA TYR A 261 -15.02 9.50 -12.01
C TYR A 261 -15.54 10.90 -12.32
N GLN A 262 -16.85 11.01 -12.41
CA GLN A 262 -17.57 12.27 -12.34
C GLN A 262 -18.12 12.51 -10.93
N LEU A 263 -18.30 13.78 -10.57
CA LEU A 263 -18.97 14.19 -9.34
C LEU A 263 -20.43 14.50 -9.66
N ILE A 264 -21.34 13.84 -8.95
CA ILE A 264 -22.77 14.11 -9.02
C ILE A 264 -23.17 14.84 -7.74
N GLU A 265 -23.64 16.08 -7.88
CA GLU A 265 -24.21 16.84 -6.78
C GLU A 265 -25.58 16.27 -6.41
N VAL A 266 -25.78 15.99 -5.13
CA VAL A 266 -27.02 15.48 -4.57
C VAL A 266 -27.53 16.47 -3.53
N ASP A 267 -28.67 17.08 -3.84
CA ASP A 267 -29.31 18.13 -3.06
C ASP A 267 -30.65 17.72 -2.42
N SER A 268 -31.07 16.48 -2.69
CA SER A 268 -32.34 15.91 -2.27
C SER A 268 -32.17 14.46 -1.83
N THR A 269 -33.09 13.98 -1.00
CA THR A 269 -32.98 12.66 -0.38
C THR A 269 -33.03 11.53 -1.41
N ILE A 270 -32.07 10.61 -1.34
CA ILE A 270 -32.07 9.37 -2.10
C ILE A 270 -32.66 8.27 -1.22
N ALA A 271 -33.90 7.88 -1.52
CA ALA A 271 -34.62 6.84 -0.78
C ALA A 271 -34.06 5.42 -1.01
N ASN A 272 -33.35 5.19 -2.12
CA ASN A 272 -32.70 3.92 -2.41
C ASN A 272 -31.43 4.14 -3.27
N LEU A 273 -30.26 3.96 -2.66
CA LEU A 273 -28.97 4.11 -3.32
C LEU A 273 -28.71 3.04 -4.39
N ALA A 274 -29.37 1.88 -4.32
CA ALA A 274 -29.25 0.86 -5.36
C ALA A 274 -29.98 1.28 -6.64
N ASP A 275 -31.16 1.91 -6.52
CA ASP A 275 -31.90 2.45 -7.66
C ASP A 275 -31.16 3.64 -8.27
N PHE A 276 -30.59 4.53 -7.43
CA PHE A 276 -29.70 5.60 -7.88
C PHE A 276 -28.50 5.05 -8.66
N ALA A 277 -27.76 4.09 -8.08
CA ALA A 277 -26.60 3.47 -8.73
C ALA A 277 -26.97 2.86 -10.09
N LYS A 278 -28.11 2.16 -10.16
CA LYS A 278 -28.62 1.57 -11.39
C LYS A 278 -28.98 2.63 -12.45
N GLY A 279 -29.55 3.76 -12.02
CA GLY A 279 -29.83 4.92 -12.88
C GLY A 279 -28.55 5.50 -13.51
N GLU A 280 -27.46 5.51 -12.74
CA GLU A 280 -26.12 5.92 -13.18
C GLU A 280 -25.34 4.81 -13.94
N GLY A 281 -25.99 3.67 -14.25
CA GLY A 281 -25.37 2.58 -14.99
C GLY A 281 -24.36 1.74 -14.21
N ILE A 282 -24.23 1.93 -12.89
CA ILE A 282 -23.26 1.22 -12.04
C ILE A 282 -23.93 0.29 -11.03
N SER A 283 -23.15 -0.65 -10.49
CA SER A 283 -23.65 -1.49 -9.39
C SER A 283 -23.68 -0.71 -8.07
N TYR A 284 -24.59 -1.08 -7.16
CA TYR A 284 -24.59 -0.55 -5.79
C TYR A 284 -23.23 -0.77 -5.09
N ARG A 285 -22.58 -1.91 -5.35
CA ARG A 285 -21.23 -2.19 -4.83
C ARG A 285 -20.21 -1.18 -5.36
N THR A 286 -20.23 -0.87 -6.65
CA THR A 286 -19.35 0.13 -7.26
C THR A 286 -19.54 1.49 -6.60
N LEU A 287 -20.80 1.92 -6.42
CA LEU A 287 -21.11 3.18 -5.74
C LEU A 287 -20.49 3.24 -4.33
N LYS A 288 -20.60 2.16 -3.55
CA LYS A 288 -20.04 2.07 -2.18
C LYS A 288 -18.52 1.96 -2.15
N ILE A 289 -17.87 1.46 -3.21
CA ILE A 289 -16.41 1.45 -3.34
C ILE A 289 -15.87 2.86 -3.55
N TYR A 290 -16.53 3.64 -4.41
CA TYR A 290 -16.16 5.03 -4.69
C TYR A 290 -16.58 5.99 -3.56
N ASN A 291 -17.67 5.68 -2.85
CA ASN A 291 -18.21 6.49 -1.76
C ASN A 291 -18.36 5.66 -0.46
N PRO A 292 -17.24 5.20 0.13
CA PRO A 292 -17.28 4.34 1.31
C PRO A 292 -17.83 5.05 2.57
N TRP A 293 -17.96 6.37 2.53
CA TRP A 293 -18.58 7.21 3.55
C TRP A 293 -20.11 7.13 3.56
N LEU A 294 -20.75 6.66 2.49
CA LEU A 294 -22.16 6.26 2.55
C LEU A 294 -22.25 5.02 3.43
N ARG A 295 -23.02 5.07 4.52
CA ARG A 295 -23.12 3.98 5.51
C ARG A 295 -24.44 3.24 5.47
N SER A 296 -25.48 3.86 4.95
CA SER A 296 -26.81 3.27 4.75
C SER A 296 -27.06 2.84 3.29
N SER A 297 -28.22 2.25 3.02
CA SER A 297 -28.81 2.09 1.68
C SER A 297 -29.63 3.31 1.24
N THR A 298 -29.74 4.32 2.10
CA THR A 298 -30.39 5.62 1.85
C THR A 298 -29.38 6.75 2.03
N LEU A 299 -29.71 7.93 1.50
CA LEU A 299 -29.01 9.18 1.82
C LEU A 299 -30.03 10.26 2.09
N LYS A 300 -30.28 10.56 3.36
CA LYS A 300 -31.12 11.68 3.78
C LYS A 300 -30.34 12.98 3.60
N VAL A 301 -30.92 13.89 2.81
CA VAL A 301 -30.37 15.23 2.60
C VAL A 301 -31.24 16.22 3.36
N ASN A 302 -30.67 16.85 4.39
CA ASN A 302 -31.34 17.90 5.15
C ASN A 302 -31.44 19.19 4.33
N LYS A 303 -32.34 20.09 4.74
CA LYS A 303 -32.46 21.41 4.13
C LYS A 303 -31.08 22.10 4.14
N ASP A 304 -30.66 22.60 2.98
CA ASP A 304 -29.37 23.27 2.73
C ASP A 304 -28.13 22.36 2.70
N ALA A 305 -28.25 21.05 2.94
CA ALA A 305 -27.16 20.11 2.76
C ALA A 305 -26.95 19.76 1.29
N ARG A 306 -25.70 19.51 0.92
CA ARG A 306 -25.28 19.07 -0.43
C ARG A 306 -24.20 17.99 -0.27
N TYR A 307 -24.28 16.97 -1.10
CA TYR A 307 -23.26 15.92 -1.17
C TYR A 307 -22.74 15.77 -2.59
N GLU A 308 -21.49 15.37 -2.72
CA GLU A 308 -20.89 15.02 -4.00
C GLU A 308 -20.60 13.52 -4.02
N LEU A 309 -21.27 12.80 -4.91
CA LEU A 309 -21.07 11.36 -5.09
C LEU A 309 -20.13 11.13 -6.26
N LYS A 310 -19.08 10.35 -6.03
CA LYS A 310 -18.16 9.88 -7.08
C LYS A 310 -18.80 8.72 -7.84
N VAL A 311 -19.00 8.90 -9.13
CA VAL A 311 -19.54 7.86 -10.03
C VAL A 311 -18.51 7.62 -11.14
N PRO A 312 -17.97 6.39 -11.28
CA PRO A 312 -16.96 6.14 -12.30
C PRO A 312 -17.51 6.37 -13.71
N VAL A 313 -16.66 6.91 -14.58
CA VAL A 313 -16.97 6.97 -16.01
C VAL A 313 -16.84 5.55 -16.54
N LEU A 314 -17.91 4.99 -17.09
CA LEU A 314 -17.83 3.72 -17.80
C LEU A 314 -17.15 4.00 -19.14
N GLU A 315 -15.98 3.42 -19.39
CA GLU A 315 -15.43 3.39 -20.74
C GLU A 315 -16.51 2.83 -21.66
N SER A 316 -16.93 3.62 -22.65
CA SER A 316 -17.74 3.06 -23.74
C SER A 316 -16.92 1.92 -24.32
N GLU A 317 -17.43 0.69 -24.25
CA GLU A 317 -16.80 -0.45 -24.90
C GLU A 317 -16.37 0.00 -26.30
N SER A 318 -15.06 0.06 -26.52
CA SER A 318 -14.50 0.26 -27.84
C SER A 318 -14.92 -0.96 -28.65
N LYS A 319 -16.02 -0.78 -29.41
CA LYS A 319 -16.52 -1.76 -30.38
C LYS A 319 -15.50 -2.05 -31.46
#